data_AF-A0A261FFD1-F1
#
_entry.id   AF-A0A261FFD1-F1
#
_cell.length_a   1.000
_cell.length_b   1.000
_cell.length_c   1.000
_cell.angle_alpha   90.00
_cell.angle_beta   90.00
_cell.angle_gamma   90.00
#
_symmetry.space_group_name_H-M   'P 1'
#
loop_
_entity.id
_entity.type
_entity.pdbx_description
1 polymer ?
#
loop_
_entity_poly.entity_id
_entity_poly.type
_entity_poly.pdbx_seq_one_letter_code
_entity_poly.pdbx_strand_id
1 'polypeptide(L)'
;MKAIIWKDWLLCRRQKTFWLLGAIMEAITLTYIIGFILWLGTKNTLLVFMMFGPMVAYLSPILTVGTSYPNGNAHTLSMNKPLRTDGTVETMRCSDRPMAQYLLAKSVMPMLLGLSLLLPPVLYCLYGGALTPHDLVSPEMLYTLLTVLALTFTNEQVILASHATTSGTINIPIFLTAIPMMCFMVLSMFISPWMALLVMIAVGLLALTVSVIHSRHSYPTTFRRLS
;
A
#
# COMPACT_ATOMS: atom_id res chain seq x y z
N MET A 1 1.26 6.24 -17.34
CA MET A 1 0.43 5.74 -16.21
C MET A 1 -0.30 4.45 -16.55
N LYS A 2 -1.29 4.44 -17.48
CA LYS A 2 -2.07 3.22 -17.82
C LYS A 2 -1.20 2.00 -18.14
N ALA A 3 -0.15 2.16 -18.94
CA ALA A 3 0.76 1.07 -19.30
C ALA A 3 1.55 0.51 -18.10
N ILE A 4 1.90 1.35 -17.12
CA ILE A 4 2.60 0.93 -15.90
C ILE A 4 1.65 0.09 -15.04
N ILE A 5 0.43 0.59 -14.81
CA ILE A 5 -0.61 -0.13 -14.06
C ILE A 5 -0.91 -1.49 -14.70
N TRP A 6 -1.04 -1.53 -16.03
CA TRP A 6 -1.28 -2.77 -16.76
C TRP A 6 -0.11 -3.76 -16.64
N LYS A 7 1.13 -3.26 -16.70
CA LYS A 7 2.34 -4.07 -16.50
C LYS A 7 2.36 -4.66 -15.07
N ASP A 8 2.12 -3.83 -14.06
CA ASP A 8 2.13 -4.24 -12.65
C ASP A 8 1.07 -5.31 -12.40
N TRP A 9 -0.14 -5.13 -12.95
CA TRP A 9 -1.20 -6.14 -12.91
C TRP A 9 -0.76 -7.46 -13.56
N LEU A 10 -0.14 -7.40 -14.74
CA LEU A 10 0.30 -8.59 -15.46
C LEU A 10 1.42 -9.34 -14.72
N LEU A 11 2.29 -8.61 -14.02
CA LEU A 11 3.32 -9.18 -13.14
C LEU A 11 2.69 -9.89 -11.95
N CYS A 12 1.81 -9.21 -11.19
CA CYS A 12 1.09 -9.80 -10.06
C CYS A 12 0.30 -11.05 -10.47
N ARG A 13 -0.52 -10.94 -11.53
CA ARG A 13 -1.39 -12.03 -11.99
C ARG A 13 -0.63 -13.31 -12.33
N ARG A 14 0.59 -13.21 -12.86
CA ARG A 14 1.40 -14.37 -13.28
C ARG A 14 2.14 -15.04 -12.12
N GLN A 15 2.33 -14.35 -11.00
CA GLN A 15 3.08 -14.88 -9.86
C GLN A 15 2.16 -15.71 -8.96
N LYS A 16 2.46 -17.01 -8.79
CA LYS A 16 1.72 -17.87 -7.86
C LYS A 16 1.84 -17.41 -6.40
N THR A 17 3.00 -16.87 -6.03
CA THR A 17 3.27 -16.33 -4.70
C THR A 17 2.38 -15.16 -4.36
N PHE A 18 2.07 -14.30 -5.34
CA PHE A 18 1.14 -13.18 -5.17
C PHE A 18 -0.25 -13.66 -4.75
N TRP A 19 -0.81 -14.66 -5.46
CA TRP A 19 -2.12 -15.22 -5.13
C TRP A 19 -2.14 -15.95 -3.78
N LEU A 20 -1.09 -16.73 -3.49
CA LEU A 20 -0.98 -17.44 -2.22
C LEU A 20 -0.88 -16.48 -1.04
N LEU A 21 0.03 -15.50 -1.11
CA LEU A 21 0.17 -14.48 -0.06
C LEU A 21 -1.10 -13.62 0.04
N GLY A 22 -1.70 -13.26 -1.09
CA GLY A 22 -2.98 -12.53 -1.12
C GLY A 22 -4.07 -13.28 -0.37
N ALA A 23 -4.25 -14.58 -0.63
CA ALA A 23 -5.23 -15.40 0.09
C ALA A 23 -4.93 -15.53 1.59
N ILE A 24 -3.66 -15.64 1.97
CA ILE A 24 -3.25 -15.68 3.39
C ILE A 24 -3.57 -14.34 4.07
N MET A 25 -3.20 -13.22 3.44
CA MET A 25 -3.45 -11.88 3.98
C MET A 25 -4.94 -11.57 4.08
N GLU A 26 -5.73 -12.01 3.10
CA GLU A 26 -7.19 -11.92 3.11
C GLU A 26 -7.78 -12.69 4.29
N ALA A 27 -7.36 -13.96 4.50
CA ALA A 27 -7.83 -14.79 5.59
C ALA A 27 -7.50 -14.19 6.98
N ILE A 28 -6.28 -13.66 7.13
CA ILE A 28 -5.84 -12.96 8.35
C ILE A 28 -6.71 -11.72 8.58
N THR A 29 -6.89 -10.88 7.57
CA THR A 29 -7.69 -9.65 7.66
C THR A 29 -9.14 -9.94 8.03
N LEU A 30 -9.74 -10.94 7.36
CA LEU A 30 -11.09 -11.39 7.61
C LEU A 30 -11.26 -11.89 9.06
N THR A 31 -10.36 -12.77 9.50
CA THR A 31 -10.40 -13.36 10.85
C THR A 31 -10.18 -12.29 11.92
N TYR A 32 -9.27 -11.36 11.67
CA TYR A 32 -8.99 -10.23 12.56
C TYR A 32 -10.21 -9.34 12.73
N ILE A 33 -10.77 -8.81 11.63
CA ILE A 33 -11.92 -7.89 11.69
C ILE A 33 -13.15 -8.58 12.28
N ILE A 34 -13.49 -9.80 11.83
CA ILE A 34 -14.63 -10.54 12.37
C ILE A 34 -14.41 -10.86 13.85
N GLY A 35 -13.20 -11.25 14.26
CA GLY A 35 -12.87 -11.51 15.66
C GLY A 35 -13.17 -10.31 16.56
N PHE A 36 -12.79 -9.10 16.14
CA PHE A 36 -13.12 -7.87 16.88
C PHE A 36 -14.60 -7.54 16.87
N ILE A 37 -15.31 -7.76 15.77
CA ILE A 37 -16.77 -7.57 15.71
C ILE A 37 -17.48 -8.51 16.68
N LEU A 38 -17.07 -9.78 16.74
CA LEU A 38 -17.64 -10.76 17.66
C LEU A 38 -17.32 -10.41 19.12
N TRP A 39 -16.13 -9.90 19.40
CA TRP A 39 -15.71 -9.51 20.75
C TRP A 39 -16.41 -8.23 21.25
N LEU A 40 -16.51 -7.20 20.42
CA LEU A 40 -17.14 -5.91 20.78
C LEU A 40 -18.66 -5.88 20.55
N GLY A 41 -19.19 -6.87 19.83
CA GLY A 41 -20.58 -6.96 19.44
C GLY A 41 -20.90 -6.26 18.12
N THR A 42 -21.90 -6.80 17.41
CA THR A 42 -22.31 -6.36 16.06
C THR A 42 -22.78 -4.90 15.99
N LYS A 43 -23.21 -4.32 17.11
CA LYS A 43 -23.58 -2.89 17.19
C LYS A 43 -22.39 -1.95 16.95
N ASN A 44 -21.17 -2.43 17.20
CA ASN A 44 -19.94 -1.65 17.07
C ASN A 44 -19.21 -1.91 15.74
N THR A 45 -19.85 -2.58 14.78
CA THR A 45 -19.20 -3.00 13.52
C THR A 45 -18.55 -1.84 12.76
N LEU A 46 -19.24 -0.70 12.62
CA LEU A 46 -18.69 0.49 11.95
C LEU A 46 -17.44 1.04 12.66
N LEU A 47 -17.45 1.06 14.00
CA LEU A 47 -16.31 1.49 14.80
C LEU A 47 -15.13 0.51 14.65
N VAL A 48 -15.39 -0.79 14.56
CA VAL A 48 -14.35 -1.78 14.28
C VAL A 48 -13.70 -1.53 12.91
N PHE A 49 -14.50 -1.32 11.86
CA PHE A 49 -13.95 -0.96 10.55
C PHE A 49 -13.13 0.33 10.60
N MET A 50 -13.62 1.35 11.30
CA MET A 50 -12.96 2.64 11.45
C MET A 50 -11.59 2.54 12.14
N MET A 51 -11.48 1.72 13.19
CA MET A 51 -10.24 1.56 13.96
C MET A 51 -9.26 0.58 13.33
N PHE A 52 -9.78 -0.54 12.80
CA PHE A 52 -8.97 -1.69 12.40
C PHE A 52 -8.84 -1.88 10.90
N GLY A 53 -9.80 -1.39 10.10
CA GLY A 53 -9.73 -1.39 8.64
C GLY A 53 -8.46 -0.72 8.07
N PRO A 54 -7.98 0.40 8.65
CA PRO A 54 -6.71 1.02 8.25
C PRO A 54 -5.48 0.10 8.31
N MET A 55 -5.49 -0.96 9.13
CA MET A 55 -4.36 -1.89 9.26
C MET A 55 -4.08 -2.67 7.97
N VAL A 56 -5.09 -2.83 7.12
CA VAL A 56 -4.99 -3.50 5.83
C VAL A 56 -4.01 -2.79 4.89
N ALA A 57 -3.82 -1.47 5.08
CA ALA A 57 -2.91 -0.65 4.29
C ALA A 57 -1.43 -1.02 4.43
N TYR A 58 -1.06 -1.80 5.44
CA TYR A 58 0.29 -2.36 5.59
C TYR A 58 0.53 -3.56 4.67
N LEU A 59 -0.50 -4.38 4.41
CA LEU A 59 -0.37 -5.66 3.71
C LEU A 59 -0.22 -5.46 2.20
N SER A 60 -0.93 -4.48 1.64
CA SER A 60 -0.96 -4.28 0.19
C SER A 60 0.39 -3.89 -0.44
N PRO A 61 1.17 -2.94 0.12
CA PRO A 61 2.51 -2.61 -0.39
C PRO A 61 3.47 -3.82 -0.34
N ILE A 62 3.32 -4.72 0.64
CA ILE A 62 4.13 -5.94 0.75
C ILE A 62 3.80 -6.91 -0.39
N LEU A 63 2.52 -7.10 -0.69
CA LEU A 63 2.06 -7.97 -1.79
C LEU A 63 2.51 -7.44 -3.17
N THR A 64 2.60 -6.12 -3.31
CA THR A 64 2.94 -5.45 -4.57
C THR A 64 4.42 -5.12 -4.72
N VAL A 65 5.25 -5.39 -3.71
CA VAL A 65 6.68 -5.12 -3.76
C VAL A 65 7.39 -5.80 -4.96
N GLY A 66 6.88 -6.97 -5.37
CA GLY A 66 7.35 -7.70 -6.56
C GLY A 66 7.05 -6.99 -7.89
N THR A 67 6.23 -5.95 -7.92
CA THR A 67 6.00 -5.12 -9.13
C THR A 67 7.14 -4.13 -9.36
N SER A 68 7.80 -3.68 -8.29
CA SER A 68 9.01 -2.85 -8.35
C SER A 68 10.26 -3.71 -8.59
N TYR A 69 10.22 -4.97 -8.12
CA TYR A 69 11.30 -5.94 -8.24
C TYR A 69 10.79 -7.28 -8.80
N PRO A 70 10.58 -7.40 -10.13
CA PRO A 70 9.91 -8.55 -10.75
C PRO A 70 10.70 -9.86 -10.72
N ASN A 71 11.91 -9.88 -10.15
CA ASN A 71 12.61 -11.14 -9.97
C ASN A 71 11.98 -11.95 -8.82
N GLY A 72 11.95 -13.27 -8.94
CA GLY A 72 11.37 -14.15 -7.91
C GLY A 72 12.03 -14.02 -6.53
N ASN A 73 13.13 -13.26 -6.42
CA ASN A 73 13.88 -13.03 -5.20
C ASN A 73 13.20 -12.02 -4.27
N ALA A 74 12.35 -11.13 -4.78
CA ALA A 74 11.62 -10.14 -3.97
C ALA A 74 10.69 -10.78 -2.93
N HIS A 75 10.26 -12.02 -3.16
CA HIS A 75 9.44 -12.81 -2.23
C HIS A 75 10.19 -13.99 -1.62
N THR A 76 11.53 -14.06 -1.76
CA THR A 76 12.33 -15.13 -1.14
C THR A 76 12.87 -14.70 0.22
N LEU A 77 12.87 -15.62 1.19
CA LEU A 77 13.50 -15.46 2.51
C LEU A 77 15.04 -15.35 2.45
N SER A 78 15.64 -15.40 1.27
CA SER A 78 17.09 -15.28 1.11
C SER A 78 17.48 -13.80 1.22
N MET A 79 18.42 -13.44 2.10
CA MET A 79 18.80 -12.04 2.33
C MET A 79 19.79 -11.47 1.31
N ASN A 80 20.51 -12.34 0.58
CA ASN A 80 21.66 -11.93 -0.24
C ASN A 80 21.36 -11.91 -1.75
N LYS A 81 20.11 -12.19 -2.16
CA LYS A 81 19.80 -12.22 -3.59
C LYS A 81 19.63 -10.80 -4.12
N PRO A 82 20.27 -10.46 -5.26
CA PRO A 82 20.13 -9.15 -5.85
C PRO A 82 18.69 -8.96 -6.31
N LEU A 83 18.17 -7.75 -6.13
CA LEU A 83 16.92 -7.31 -6.70
C LEU A 83 17.19 -6.68 -8.06
N ARG A 84 16.40 -7.06 -9.07
CA ARG A 84 16.43 -6.41 -10.37
C ARG A 84 15.26 -5.46 -10.44
N THR A 85 15.54 -4.19 -10.67
CA THR A 85 14.51 -3.20 -10.97
C THR A 85 13.81 -3.57 -12.27
N ASP A 86 12.57 -3.14 -12.40
CA ASP A 86 11.72 -3.49 -13.55
C ASP A 86 12.01 -2.63 -14.80
N GLY A 87 13.01 -1.74 -14.74
CA GLY A 87 13.45 -0.83 -15.80
C GLY A 87 12.51 0.35 -16.09
N THR A 88 11.38 0.45 -15.37
CA THR A 88 10.37 1.50 -15.67
C THR A 88 10.74 2.86 -15.12
N VAL A 89 11.53 2.89 -14.04
CA VAL A 89 12.12 4.11 -13.46
C VAL A 89 13.02 4.78 -14.49
N GLU A 90 13.95 4.02 -15.07
CA GLU A 90 14.95 4.51 -16.02
C GLU A 90 14.29 4.95 -17.33
N THR A 91 13.37 4.16 -17.87
CA THR A 91 12.65 4.51 -19.11
C THR A 91 11.76 5.74 -18.95
N MET A 92 11.07 5.89 -17.81
CA MET A 92 10.27 7.09 -17.55
C MET A 92 11.16 8.33 -17.42
N ARG A 93 12.30 8.20 -16.75
CA ARG A 93 13.27 9.30 -16.61
C ARG A 93 13.85 9.74 -17.96
N CYS A 94 14.17 8.81 -18.85
CA CYS A 94 14.64 9.12 -20.20
C CYS A 94 13.55 9.73 -21.11
N SER A 95 12.28 9.72 -20.69
CA SER A 95 11.16 10.25 -21.47
C SER A 95 10.84 11.72 -21.19
N ASP A 96 11.63 12.41 -20.34
CA ASP A 96 11.41 13.78 -19.84
C ASP A 96 10.06 14.02 -19.14
N ARG A 97 9.28 12.96 -18.90
CA ARG A 97 8.00 13.03 -18.22
C ARG A 97 8.18 13.22 -16.70
N PRO A 98 7.22 13.87 -16.02
CA PRO A 98 7.32 14.10 -14.59
C PRO A 98 7.31 12.79 -13.79
N MET A 99 8.33 12.60 -12.95
CA MET A 99 8.50 11.40 -12.11
C MET A 99 7.33 11.19 -11.14
N ALA A 100 6.63 12.25 -10.75
CA ALA A 100 5.41 12.16 -9.94
C ALA A 100 4.33 11.29 -10.60
N GLN A 101 4.18 11.34 -11.94
CA GLN A 101 3.22 10.47 -12.65
C GLN A 101 3.60 8.99 -12.57
N TYR A 102 4.90 8.68 -12.52
CA TYR A 102 5.38 7.32 -12.34
C TYR A 102 5.09 6.81 -10.94
N LEU A 103 5.44 7.60 -9.92
CA LEU A 103 5.21 7.23 -8.52
C LEU A 103 3.73 7.08 -8.21
N LEU A 104 2.89 7.99 -8.72
CA LEU A 104 1.43 7.86 -8.62
C LEU A 104 0.94 6.58 -9.30
N ALA A 105 1.44 6.25 -10.49
CA ALA A 105 1.04 5.03 -11.20
C ALA A 105 1.41 3.76 -10.44
N LYS A 106 2.61 3.70 -9.85
CA LYS A 106 3.07 2.58 -9.03
C LYS A 106 2.23 2.40 -7.76
N SER A 107 1.71 3.50 -7.19
CA SER A 107 0.83 3.41 -6.01
C SER A 107 -0.62 3.04 -6.27
N VAL A 108 -1.11 3.11 -7.53
CA VAL A 108 -2.51 2.74 -7.84
C VAL A 108 -2.79 1.27 -7.55
N MET A 109 -1.90 0.36 -7.97
CA MET A 109 -2.11 -1.07 -7.79
C MET A 109 -2.15 -1.48 -6.30
N PRO A 110 -1.20 -1.04 -5.44
CA PRO A 110 -1.31 -1.23 -3.99
C PRO A 110 -2.60 -0.63 -3.43
N MET A 111 -2.97 0.60 -3.80
CA MET A 111 -4.20 1.22 -3.29
C MET A 111 -5.46 0.39 -3.61
N LEU A 112 -5.59 -0.11 -4.84
CA LEU A 112 -6.70 -0.97 -5.24
C LEU A 112 -6.71 -2.29 -4.47
N LEU A 113 -5.53 -2.87 -4.22
CA LEU A 113 -5.42 -4.09 -3.42
C LEU A 113 -5.75 -3.88 -1.95
N GLY A 114 -5.41 -2.73 -1.38
CA GLY A 114 -5.81 -2.37 -0.02
C GLY A 114 -7.32 -2.32 0.13
N LEU A 115 -8.02 -1.76 -0.86
CA LEU A 115 -9.49 -1.78 -0.89
C LEU A 115 -10.05 -3.18 -1.15
N SER A 116 -9.43 -4.00 -2.01
CA SER A 116 -9.93 -5.35 -2.26
C SER A 116 -9.83 -6.26 -1.03
N LEU A 117 -8.78 -6.11 -0.22
CA LEU A 117 -8.60 -6.84 1.04
C LEU A 117 -9.64 -6.45 2.12
N LEU A 118 -10.35 -5.32 1.96
CA LEU A 118 -11.47 -4.96 2.82
C LEU A 118 -12.81 -5.52 2.33
N LEU A 119 -12.89 -5.94 1.07
CA LEU A 119 -14.16 -6.32 0.46
C LEU A 119 -14.76 -7.59 1.10
N PRO A 120 -14.01 -8.69 1.32
CA PRO A 120 -14.54 -9.88 1.99
C PRO A 120 -15.09 -9.66 3.41
N PRO A 121 -14.41 -8.94 4.33
CA PRO A 121 -14.99 -8.66 5.64
C PRO A 121 -16.25 -7.79 5.54
N VAL A 122 -16.30 -6.82 4.63
CA VAL A 122 -17.52 -6.02 4.39
C VAL A 122 -18.67 -6.89 3.87
N LEU A 123 -18.41 -7.73 2.86
CA LEU A 123 -19.42 -8.64 2.30
C LEU A 123 -19.91 -9.65 3.34
N TYR A 124 -19.02 -10.17 4.17
CA TYR A 124 -19.38 -11.07 5.26
C TYR A 124 -20.30 -10.37 6.27
N CYS A 125 -20.00 -9.13 6.65
CA CYS A 125 -20.82 -8.37 7.58
C CYS A 125 -22.19 -7.98 6.99
N LEU A 126 -22.26 -7.69 5.70
CA LEU A 126 -23.53 -7.47 4.99
C LEU A 126 -24.37 -8.76 4.97
N TYR A 127 -23.75 -9.90 4.64
CA TYR A 127 -24.43 -11.19 4.64
C TYR A 127 -24.93 -11.60 6.04
N GLY A 128 -24.13 -11.36 7.08
CA GLY A 128 -24.48 -11.63 8.47
C GLY A 128 -25.41 -10.60 9.12
N GLY A 129 -25.83 -9.56 8.40
CA GLY A 129 -26.70 -8.49 8.93
C GLY A 129 -26.04 -7.56 9.95
N ALA A 130 -24.71 -7.62 10.09
CA ALA A 130 -23.93 -6.72 10.95
C ALA A 130 -23.68 -5.35 10.31
N LEU A 131 -23.78 -5.27 8.98
CA LEU A 131 -23.84 -4.04 8.20
C LEU A 131 -25.10 -4.02 7.34
N THR A 132 -25.61 -2.84 7.07
CA THR A 132 -26.63 -2.57 6.06
C THR A 132 -26.02 -1.85 4.84
N PRO A 133 -26.67 -1.85 3.67
CA PRO A 133 -26.21 -1.09 2.52
C PRO A 133 -26.07 0.42 2.80
N HIS A 134 -26.88 0.97 3.71
CA HIS A 134 -26.79 2.37 4.12
C HIS A 134 -25.49 2.65 4.91
N ASP A 135 -25.02 1.67 5.68
CA ASP A 135 -23.78 1.81 6.46
C ASP A 135 -22.53 1.91 5.58
N LEU A 136 -22.61 1.51 4.30
CA LEU A 136 -21.50 1.63 3.35
C LEU A 136 -21.19 3.08 2.97
N VAL A 137 -22.17 3.98 3.09
CA VAL A 137 -22.02 5.42 2.84
C VAL A 137 -21.95 6.23 4.14
N SER A 138 -21.84 5.54 5.29
CA SER A 138 -21.64 6.19 6.58
C SER A 138 -20.28 6.92 6.62
N PRO A 139 -20.17 8.00 7.40
CA PRO A 139 -18.90 8.69 7.62
C PRO A 139 -17.76 7.75 8.07
N GLU A 140 -18.06 6.76 8.89
CA GLU A 140 -17.11 5.78 9.43
C GLU A 140 -16.56 4.87 8.32
N MET A 141 -17.43 4.38 7.43
CA MET A 141 -16.99 3.56 6.30
C MET A 141 -16.22 4.38 5.27
N LEU A 142 -16.70 5.59 4.94
CA LEU A 142 -15.97 6.51 4.06
C LEU A 142 -14.58 6.85 4.61
N TYR A 143 -14.49 7.12 5.91
CA TYR A 143 -13.24 7.33 6.60
C TYR A 143 -12.30 6.14 6.46
N THR A 144 -12.82 4.93 6.68
CA THR A 144 -12.04 3.68 6.57
C THR A 144 -11.43 3.54 5.17
N LEU A 145 -12.24 3.72 4.12
CA LEU A 145 -11.81 3.61 2.73
C LEU A 145 -10.74 4.66 2.38
N LEU A 146 -10.97 5.93 2.75
CA LEU A 146 -10.02 7.02 2.49
C LEU A 146 -8.70 6.82 3.23
N THR A 147 -8.78 6.34 4.47
CA THR A 147 -7.61 6.06 5.30
C THR A 147 -6.76 4.94 4.71
N VAL A 148 -7.39 3.88 4.24
CA VAL A 148 -6.68 2.76 3.59
C VAL A 148 -5.94 3.25 2.35
N LEU A 149 -6.59 4.08 1.53
CA LEU A 149 -5.96 4.69 0.36
C LEU A 149 -4.76 5.57 0.75
N ALA A 150 -4.95 6.49 1.71
CA ALA A 150 -3.91 7.43 2.13
C ALA A 150 -2.71 6.72 2.78
N LEU A 151 -2.94 5.75 3.66
CA LEU A 151 -1.88 4.97 4.29
C LEU A 151 -1.16 4.08 3.29
N THR A 152 -1.90 3.40 2.40
CA THR A 152 -1.28 2.54 1.38
C THR A 152 -0.40 3.37 0.45
N PHE A 153 -0.88 4.56 0.04
CA PHE A 153 -0.09 5.50 -0.73
C PHE A 153 1.19 5.91 0.01
N THR A 154 1.07 6.31 1.28
CA THR A 154 2.22 6.76 2.09
C THR A 154 3.25 5.64 2.24
N ASN A 155 2.79 4.43 2.59
CA ASN A 155 3.63 3.25 2.72
C ASN A 155 4.36 2.91 1.42
N GLU A 156 3.66 2.97 0.29
CA GLU A 156 4.27 2.74 -1.02
C GLU A 156 5.35 3.79 -1.33
N GLN A 157 5.11 5.07 -1.03
CA GLN A 157 6.13 6.10 -1.24
C GLN A 157 7.37 5.87 -0.36
N VAL A 158 7.20 5.40 0.88
CA VAL A 158 8.32 5.03 1.76
C VAL A 158 9.14 3.88 1.17
N ILE A 159 8.48 2.85 0.64
CA ILE A 159 9.16 1.72 -0.03
C ILE A 159 9.90 2.21 -1.28
N LEU A 160 9.25 3.00 -2.13
CA LEU A 160 9.85 3.52 -3.36
C LEU A 160 11.04 4.46 -3.08
N ALA A 161 10.99 5.24 -2.00
CA ALA A 161 12.10 6.11 -1.58
C ALA A 161 13.33 5.34 -1.11
N SER A 162 13.17 4.10 -0.64
CA SER A 162 14.23 3.35 0.05
C SER A 162 15.26 2.68 -0.88
N HIS A 163 14.96 2.52 -2.18
CA HIS A 163 15.81 1.87 -3.18
C HIS A 163 16.55 0.63 -2.67
N ALA A 164 15.81 -0.42 -2.32
CA ALA A 164 16.40 -1.71 -1.95
C ALA A 164 17.19 -2.32 -3.13
N THR A 165 18.40 -2.81 -2.84
CA THR A 165 19.31 -3.44 -3.82
C THR A 165 19.34 -4.96 -3.66
N THR A 166 19.01 -5.48 -2.47
CA THR A 166 18.92 -6.90 -2.15
C THR A 166 17.62 -7.22 -1.44
N SER A 167 17.20 -8.48 -1.50
CA SER A 167 16.02 -8.99 -0.79
C SER A 167 16.14 -8.88 0.74
N GLY A 168 17.34 -8.82 1.31
CA GLY A 168 17.52 -8.48 2.73
C GLY A 168 17.24 -7.00 3.01
N THR A 169 17.73 -6.11 2.14
CA THR A 169 17.52 -4.66 2.28
C THR A 169 16.08 -4.21 2.05
N ILE A 170 15.24 -5.01 1.40
CA ILE A 170 13.81 -4.70 1.18
C ILE A 170 12.95 -4.93 2.43
N ASN A 171 13.38 -5.80 3.33
CA ASN A 171 12.66 -6.08 4.57
C ASN A 171 12.68 -4.88 5.51
N ILE A 172 13.77 -4.10 5.53
CA ILE A 172 13.88 -2.90 6.36
C ILE A 172 12.81 -1.85 5.98
N PRO A 173 12.67 -1.45 4.70
CA PRO A 173 11.56 -0.61 4.22
C PRO A 173 10.18 -1.17 4.54
N ILE A 174 9.99 -2.50 4.43
CA ILE A 174 8.74 -3.14 4.80
C ILE A 174 8.45 -2.98 6.30
N PHE A 175 9.44 -3.15 7.18
CA PHE A 175 9.23 -2.84 8.60
C PHE A 175 9.01 -1.34 8.85
N LEU A 176 9.65 -0.46 8.08
CA LEU A 176 9.45 0.98 8.18
C LEU A 176 8.03 1.41 7.78
N THR A 177 7.33 0.69 6.90
CA THR A 177 5.92 1.01 6.58
C THR A 177 4.96 0.70 7.73
N ALA A 178 5.39 -0.01 8.77
CA ALA A 178 4.62 -0.11 10.01
C ALA A 178 4.62 1.22 10.78
N ILE A 179 5.64 2.07 10.64
CA ILE A 179 5.75 3.33 11.37
C ILE A 179 4.62 4.31 11.00
N PRO A 180 4.36 4.65 9.72
CA PRO A 180 3.24 5.51 9.35
C PRO A 180 1.91 5.01 9.88
N MET A 181 1.71 3.69 9.85
CA MET A 181 0.49 3.05 10.35
C MET A 181 0.35 3.16 11.88
N MET A 182 1.41 2.88 12.64
CA MET A 182 1.40 3.00 14.10
C MET A 182 1.25 4.46 14.53
N CYS A 183 1.97 5.39 13.88
CA CYS A 183 1.81 6.82 14.12
C CYS A 183 0.37 7.27 13.86
N PHE A 184 -0.25 6.79 12.79
CA PHE A 184 -1.64 7.10 12.48
C PHE A 184 -2.61 6.60 13.56
N MET A 185 -2.48 5.34 14.00
CA MET A 185 -3.30 4.81 15.09
C MET A 185 -3.17 5.65 16.36
N VAL A 186 -1.93 5.94 16.77
CA VAL A 186 -1.67 6.75 17.96
C VAL A 186 -2.25 8.17 17.80
N LEU A 187 -2.03 8.82 16.66
CA LEU A 187 -2.61 10.14 16.38
C LEU A 187 -4.14 10.12 16.46
N SER A 188 -4.78 9.10 15.89
CA SER A 188 -6.24 8.96 15.92
C SER A 188 -6.84 8.78 17.32
N MET A 189 -6.02 8.48 18.34
CA MET A 189 -6.43 8.46 19.75
C MET A 189 -6.40 9.86 20.40
N PHE A 190 -5.57 10.77 19.90
CA PHE A 190 -5.36 12.10 20.49
C PHE A 190 -6.12 13.22 19.76
N ILE A 191 -6.40 13.04 18.47
CA ILE A 191 -7.10 14.02 17.64
C ILE A 191 -8.29 13.37 16.93
N SER A 192 -9.19 14.23 16.42
CA SER A 192 -10.29 13.76 15.57
C SER A 192 -9.75 12.87 14.44
N PRO A 193 -10.38 11.70 14.17
CA PRO A 193 -9.96 10.79 13.12
C PRO A 193 -9.79 11.50 11.76
N TRP A 194 -10.71 12.40 11.41
CA TRP A 194 -10.63 13.19 10.18
C TRP A 194 -9.41 14.11 10.12
N MET A 195 -8.98 14.66 11.25
CA MET A 195 -7.74 15.45 11.32
C MET A 195 -6.51 14.55 11.17
N ALA A 196 -6.51 13.36 11.77
CA ALA A 196 -5.45 12.38 11.58
C ALA A 196 -5.32 11.97 10.10
N LEU A 197 -6.45 11.81 9.40
CA LEU A 197 -6.46 11.53 7.96
C LEU A 197 -5.82 12.66 7.15
N LEU A 198 -6.14 13.92 7.45
CA LEU A 198 -5.53 15.08 6.77
C LEU A 198 -4.01 15.13 7.00
N VAL A 199 -3.57 14.87 8.23
CA VAL A 199 -2.13 14.77 8.55
C VAL A 199 -1.47 13.67 7.72
N MET A 200 -2.10 12.49 7.59
CA MET A 200 -1.55 11.41 6.78
C MET A 200 -1.49 11.73 5.29
N ILE A 201 -2.49 12.43 4.75
CA ILE A 201 -2.45 12.89 3.35
C ILE A 201 -1.26 13.85 3.18
N ALA A 202 -1.03 14.77 4.11
CA ALA A 202 0.12 15.67 4.08
C ALA A 202 1.45 14.90 4.15
N VAL A 203 1.55 13.90 5.03
CA VAL A 203 2.73 13.01 5.12
C VAL A 203 2.95 12.24 3.82
N GLY A 204 1.90 11.70 3.20
CA GLY A 204 1.98 11.01 1.92
C GLY A 204 2.47 11.93 0.79
N LEU A 205 2.00 13.18 0.75
CA LEU A 205 2.48 14.18 -0.21
C LEU A 205 3.95 14.54 0.03
N LEU A 206 4.37 14.68 1.29
CA LEU A 206 5.78 14.89 1.64
C LEU A 206 6.63 13.69 1.20
N ALA A 207 6.20 12.46 1.49
CA ALA A 207 6.88 11.25 1.05
C ALA A 207 7.00 11.19 -0.48
N LEU A 208 5.95 11.56 -1.22
CA LEU A 208 6.00 11.69 -2.68
C LEU A 208 7.07 12.69 -3.12
N THR A 209 7.14 13.88 -2.50
CA THR A 209 8.17 14.88 -2.85
C THR A 209 9.58 14.36 -2.61
N VAL A 210 9.80 13.67 -1.48
CA VAL A 210 11.10 13.04 -1.16
C VAL A 210 11.44 11.97 -2.19
N SER A 211 10.49 11.08 -2.53
CA SER A 211 10.67 10.06 -3.55
C SER A 211 11.02 10.64 -4.93
N VAL A 212 10.40 11.76 -5.32
CA VAL A 212 10.72 12.48 -6.56
C VAL A 212 12.15 13.03 -6.54
N ILE A 213 12.54 13.69 -5.45
CA ILE A 213 13.89 14.28 -5.29
C ILE A 213 14.94 13.18 -5.31
N HIS A 214 14.72 12.11 -4.56
CA HIS A 214 15.66 11.00 -4.45
C HIS A 214 15.82 10.25 -5.78
N SER A 215 14.71 9.98 -6.47
CA SER A 215 14.73 9.38 -7.82
C SER A 215 15.52 10.20 -8.85
N ARG A 216 15.61 11.53 -8.66
CA ARG A 216 16.42 12.41 -9.52
C ARG A 216 17.91 12.38 -9.14
N HIS A 217 18.24 12.32 -7.85
CA HIS A 217 19.62 12.38 -7.34
C HIS A 217 20.40 11.06 -7.47
N SER A 218 19.77 9.91 -7.17
CA SER A 218 20.46 8.61 -7.10
C SER A 218 20.93 8.06 -8.46
N TYR A 219 20.50 8.69 -9.55
CA TYR A 219 20.98 8.41 -10.90
C TYR A 219 21.45 9.72 -11.52
N PRO A 220 22.70 10.19 -11.31
CA PRO A 220 23.20 11.33 -12.06
C PRO A 220 23.05 11.05 -13.56
N THR A 221 22.74 12.07 -14.35
CA THR A 221 22.51 12.01 -15.79
C THR A 221 23.73 11.51 -16.55
N THR A 222 23.99 10.20 -16.53
CA THR A 222 25.11 9.56 -17.23
C THR A 222 24.96 9.61 -18.75
N PHE A 223 23.76 9.90 -19.27
CA PHE A 223 23.50 9.99 -20.72
C PHE A 223 23.23 11.40 -21.26
N ARG A 224 23.21 12.45 -20.42
CA ARG A 224 22.98 13.84 -20.92
C ARG A 224 24.24 14.53 -21.45
N ARG A 225 25.36 13.80 -21.58
CA ARG A 225 26.62 14.29 -22.19
C ARG A 225 27.01 13.53 -23.47
N LEU A 226 26.03 13.05 -24.24
CA LEU A 226 26.26 12.46 -25.57
C LEU A 226 25.35 13.05 -26.65
N SER A 227 24.92 14.30 -26.48
CA SER A 227 24.30 15.12 -27.53
C SER A 227 25.11 16.39 -27.72
#